data_AF-W4QXU3-F1
#
_entry.id   AF-W4QXU3-F1
#
_cell.length_a   1.000
_cell.length_b   1.000
_cell.length_c   1.000
_cell.angle_alpha   90.00
_cell.angle_beta   90.00
_cell.angle_gamma   90.00
#
_symmetry.space_group_name_H-M   'P 1'
#
loop_
_entity.id
_entity.type
_entity.pdbx_description
1 polymer ?
#
loop_
_entity_poly.entity_id
_entity_poly.type
_entity_poly.pdbx_seq_one_letter_code
_entity_poly.pdbx_strand_id
1 'polypeptide(L)'
;METIICKDAHPAIVSERVWDVANKDREERAEKSVISREKPAVKTGVTMLKDLIYCSECGKKMTIRKDNKLKMHTIKKCEYLKESGEKCINAGIKLEHVERNVMLHLRQYKVELKQFLETLDDGAGSMLEADQKQRLIRLENEIKQVEEQNKNLIELALTGIFTHDELKEKKQGLTQKLVYLEKQHENLLYDMNNMSVEDKQIQIEGTLSKIETIEIKNNPEILNHTLKTMIKKIYYSRVIPKELLVRSTRCEERKNYPFELMIEYF
;
A
#
# COMPACT_ATOMS: atom_id res chain seq x y z
N MET A 1 -33.88 10.59 10.95
CA MET A 1 -34.27 11.86 10.30
C MET A 1 -35.09 11.50 9.08
N GLU A 2 -36.37 11.82 9.08
CA GLU A 2 -37.25 11.62 7.92
C GLU A 2 -37.09 12.80 6.98
N THR A 3 -36.57 12.56 5.77
CA THR A 3 -36.41 13.58 4.75
C THR A 3 -37.67 13.61 3.88
N ILE A 4 -38.36 14.74 3.84
CA ILE A 4 -39.52 14.94 2.95
C ILE A 4 -39.02 15.47 1.61
N ILE A 5 -39.28 14.73 0.53
CA ILE A 5 -38.96 15.13 -0.85
C ILE A 5 -40.28 15.49 -1.54
N CYS A 6 -40.49 16.79 -1.82
CA CYS A 6 -41.66 17.28 -2.54
C CYS A 6 -41.28 17.54 -4.00
N LYS A 7 -42.01 16.90 -4.94
CA LYS A 7 -41.82 17.12 -6.38
C LYS A 7 -42.53 18.41 -6.82
N ASP A 8 -41.96 19.11 -7.79
CA ASP A 8 -42.57 20.26 -8.47
C ASP A 8 -42.98 21.44 -7.56
N ALA A 9 -42.25 21.66 -6.47
CA ALA A 9 -42.47 22.80 -5.57
C ALA A 9 -42.25 24.17 -6.23
N HIS A 10 -41.53 24.21 -7.36
CA HIS A 10 -41.36 25.37 -8.21
C HIS A 10 -41.16 24.93 -9.67
N PRO A 11 -41.40 25.82 -10.66
CA PRO A 11 -41.06 25.55 -12.05
C PRO A 11 -39.58 25.19 -12.20
N ALA A 12 -39.29 24.15 -12.97
CA ALA A 12 -37.93 23.70 -13.19
C ALA A 12 -37.14 24.73 -14.02
N ILE A 13 -35.96 25.12 -13.53
CA ILE A 13 -35.05 26.05 -14.21
C ILE A 13 -34.29 25.34 -15.35
N VAL A 14 -34.09 24.02 -15.20
CA VAL A 14 -33.38 23.16 -16.15
C VAL A 14 -34.24 21.95 -16.46
N SER A 15 -34.16 21.44 -17.69
CA SER A 15 -34.83 20.18 -18.05
C SER A 15 -34.22 19.01 -17.27
N GLU A 16 -35.04 18.02 -16.92
CA GLU A 16 -34.64 16.79 -16.24
C GLU A 16 -33.44 16.10 -16.92
N ARG A 17 -33.46 16.03 -18.27
CA ARG A 17 -32.33 15.50 -19.06
C ARG A 17 -30.99 16.20 -18.77
N VAL A 18 -30.99 17.52 -18.61
CA VAL A 18 -29.77 18.29 -18.32
C VAL A 18 -29.31 18.07 -16.89
N TRP A 19 -30.25 17.96 -15.95
CA TRP A 19 -29.98 17.64 -14.56
C TRP A 19 -29.34 16.26 -14.40
N ASP A 20 -29.88 15.25 -15.07
CA ASP A 20 -29.38 13.87 -15.03
C ASP A 20 -27.98 13.75 -15.64
N VAL A 21 -27.75 14.38 -16.80
CA VAL A 21 -26.42 14.41 -17.44
C VAL A 21 -25.41 15.10 -16.52
N ALA A 22 -25.77 16.23 -15.90
CA ALA A 22 -24.88 16.95 -14.99
C ALA A 22 -24.56 16.15 -13.72
N ASN A 23 -25.52 15.41 -13.16
CA ASN A 23 -25.31 14.55 -12.01
C ASN A 23 -24.45 13.34 -12.36
N LYS A 24 -24.70 12.71 -13.51
CA LYS A 24 -23.84 11.62 -14.02
C LYS A 24 -22.40 12.10 -14.23
N ASP A 25 -22.20 13.25 -14.85
CA ASP A 25 -20.87 13.86 -15.02
C ASP A 25 -20.19 14.17 -13.68
N ARG A 26 -20.96 14.52 -12.65
CA ARG A 26 -20.46 14.76 -11.29
C ARG A 26 -20.05 13.45 -10.61
N GLU A 27 -20.86 12.41 -10.72
CA GLU A 27 -20.58 11.07 -10.17
C GLU A 27 -19.35 10.45 -10.84
N GLU A 28 -19.27 10.48 -12.17
CA GLU A 28 -18.10 10.00 -12.91
C GLU A 28 -16.83 10.78 -12.52
N ARG A 29 -16.92 12.10 -12.31
CA ARG A 29 -15.79 12.89 -11.81
C ARG A 29 -15.40 12.50 -10.40
N ALA A 30 -16.36 12.20 -9.53
CA ALA A 30 -16.10 11.77 -8.16
C ALA A 30 -15.39 10.40 -8.13
N GLU A 31 -15.88 9.42 -8.90
CA GLU A 31 -15.25 8.11 -9.06
C GLU A 31 -13.82 8.22 -9.62
N LYS A 32 -13.63 9.01 -10.68
CA LYS A 32 -12.31 9.29 -11.25
C LYS A 32 -11.41 10.03 -10.26
N SER A 33 -11.96 10.87 -9.37
CA SER A 33 -11.18 11.62 -8.36
C SER A 33 -10.62 10.75 -7.24
N VAL A 34 -11.25 9.61 -6.92
CA VAL A 34 -10.70 8.60 -6.00
C VAL A 34 -9.38 8.05 -6.55
N ILE A 35 -9.26 7.99 -7.88
CA ILE A 35 -8.07 7.54 -8.62
C ILE A 35 -7.09 8.72 -8.87
N SER A 36 -7.61 9.95 -9.03
CA SER A 36 -6.93 11.11 -9.62
C SER A 36 -6.81 12.33 -8.67
N ARG A 37 -6.38 12.14 -7.42
CA ARG A 37 -5.82 13.27 -6.63
C ARG A 37 -4.36 13.58 -6.97
N GLU A 38 -3.83 13.02 -8.05
CA GLU A 38 -2.48 13.29 -8.50
C GLU A 38 -2.46 14.28 -9.66
N LYS A 39 -1.45 15.15 -9.67
CA LYS A 39 -1.13 15.89 -10.89
C LYS A 39 -0.75 14.86 -11.96
N PRO A 40 -1.31 14.96 -13.18
CA PRO A 40 -0.96 14.07 -14.28
C PRO A 40 0.56 13.97 -14.44
N ALA A 41 1.06 12.79 -14.82
CA ALA A 41 2.49 12.53 -15.06
C ALA A 41 3.13 13.60 -15.98
N VAL A 42 2.34 14.17 -16.89
CA VAL A 42 2.68 15.29 -17.77
C VAL A 42 3.27 16.51 -17.03
N LYS A 43 2.89 16.77 -15.76
CA LYS A 43 3.38 17.92 -14.98
C LYS A 43 4.58 17.63 -14.09
N THR A 44 4.81 16.36 -13.71
CA THR A 44 5.85 15.97 -12.73
C THR A 44 7.00 15.18 -13.39
N GLY A 45 6.75 14.60 -14.57
CA GLY A 45 7.59 13.57 -15.18
C GLY A 45 7.38 12.20 -14.53
N VAL A 46 7.80 11.14 -15.22
CA VAL A 46 7.86 9.79 -14.66
C VAL A 46 9.22 9.62 -13.97
N THR A 47 9.19 9.27 -12.68
CA THR A 47 10.37 8.94 -11.88
C THR A 47 10.40 7.44 -11.62
N MET A 48 11.57 6.90 -11.25
CA MET A 48 11.74 5.47 -10.94
C MET A 48 10.69 4.95 -9.94
N LEU A 49 10.39 5.74 -8.90
CA LEU A 49 9.48 5.35 -7.82
C LEU A 49 8.06 5.92 -7.94
N LYS A 50 7.66 6.38 -9.13
CA LYS A 50 6.33 6.96 -9.34
C LYS A 50 5.25 5.92 -9.04
N ASP A 51 4.31 6.29 -8.17
CA ASP A 51 3.20 5.46 -7.67
C ASP A 51 3.56 4.24 -6.82
N LEU A 52 4.82 4.12 -6.40
CA LEU A 52 5.28 3.03 -5.53
C LEU A 52 5.44 3.44 -4.07
N ILE A 53 5.53 4.75 -3.76
CA ILE A 53 5.82 5.24 -2.41
C ILE A 53 4.54 5.53 -1.61
N TYR A 54 4.42 4.91 -0.45
CA TYR A 54 3.33 5.04 0.50
C TYR A 54 3.85 5.48 1.86
N CYS A 55 3.02 6.19 2.62
CA CYS A 55 3.35 6.64 3.97
C CYS A 55 3.20 5.46 4.94
N SER A 56 4.24 5.09 5.68
CA SER A 56 4.13 4.10 6.77
C SER A 56 3.11 4.51 7.84
N GLU A 57 3.06 5.80 8.17
CA GLU A 57 2.24 6.33 9.26
C GLU A 57 0.73 6.38 9.01
N CYS A 58 0.29 6.49 7.76
CA CYS A 58 -1.14 6.65 7.44
C CYS A 58 -1.59 5.81 6.24
N GLY A 59 -0.70 5.01 5.65
CA GLY A 59 -0.99 4.12 4.52
C GLY A 59 -1.30 4.82 3.20
N LYS A 60 -1.39 6.16 3.15
CA LYS A 60 -1.72 6.91 1.93
C LYS A 60 -0.51 7.06 1.02
N LYS A 61 -0.75 7.10 -0.29
CA LYS A 61 0.28 7.31 -1.32
C LYS A 61 0.95 8.67 -1.17
N MET A 62 2.29 8.70 -1.19
CA MET A 62 3.10 9.90 -1.05
C MET A 62 3.19 10.65 -2.39
N THR A 63 3.27 11.98 -2.34
CA THR A 63 3.39 12.81 -3.54
C THR A 63 4.85 13.16 -3.84
N ILE A 64 5.30 12.88 -5.05
CA ILE A 64 6.59 13.34 -5.58
C ILE A 64 6.39 14.70 -6.26
N ARG A 65 7.28 15.65 -5.97
CA ARG A 65 7.29 16.99 -6.58
C ARG A 65 8.60 17.22 -7.32
N LYS A 66 8.49 17.67 -8.57
CA LYS A 66 9.60 18.23 -9.35
C LYS A 66 9.83 19.69 -8.98
N ASP A 67 11.06 20.04 -8.65
CA ASP A 67 11.54 21.42 -8.59
C ASP A 67 12.10 21.80 -9.96
N ASN A 68 11.44 22.76 -10.63
CA ASN A 68 11.84 23.18 -11.98
C ASN A 68 13.14 24.00 -11.97
N LYS A 69 13.45 24.72 -10.88
CA LYS A 69 14.66 25.56 -10.80
C LYS A 69 15.89 24.70 -10.58
N LEU A 70 15.76 23.74 -9.67
CA LEU A 70 16.86 22.87 -9.25
C LEU A 70 16.92 21.55 -10.03
N LYS A 71 15.98 21.32 -10.96
CA LYS A 71 15.82 20.09 -11.76
C LYS A 71 15.89 18.82 -10.90
N MET A 72 15.34 18.87 -9.69
CA MET A 72 15.39 17.76 -8.73
C MET A 72 13.99 17.33 -8.30
N HIS A 73 13.88 16.08 -7.87
CA HIS A 73 12.64 15.53 -7.33
C HIS A 73 12.72 15.37 -5.82
N THR A 74 11.61 15.64 -5.15
CA THR A 74 11.48 15.52 -3.70
C THR A 74 10.17 14.80 -3.37
N ILE A 75 10.22 13.92 -2.37
CA ILE A 75 9.01 13.41 -1.73
C ILE A 75 8.48 14.54 -0.85
N LYS A 76 7.23 14.95 -1.05
CA LYS A 76 6.59 15.96 -0.19
C LYS A 76 6.35 15.38 1.20
N LYS A 77 6.31 16.25 2.22
CA LYS A 77 5.74 15.90 3.52
C LYS A 77 4.33 15.32 3.31
N CYS A 78 3.97 14.30 4.08
CA CYS A 78 2.61 13.77 4.07
C CYS A 78 1.62 14.86 4.55
N GLU A 79 0.65 15.19 3.70
CA GLU A 79 -0.34 16.26 3.96
C GLU A 79 -1.68 15.70 4.47
N TYR A 80 -1.80 14.37 4.57
CA TYR A 80 -3.02 13.70 5.02
C TYR A 80 -3.21 13.79 6.54
N LEU A 81 -4.48 13.75 6.96
CA LEU A 81 -4.87 13.60 8.35
C LEU A 81 -4.88 12.11 8.73
N LYS A 82 -4.43 11.81 9.95
CA LYS A 82 -4.64 10.51 10.61
C LYS A 82 -6.11 10.37 11.02
N GLU A 83 -6.54 9.18 11.37
CA GLU A 83 -7.90 8.91 11.87
C GLU A 83 -8.23 9.72 13.13
N SER A 84 -7.22 10.04 13.94
CA SER A 84 -7.32 10.95 15.09
C SER A 84 -7.57 12.43 14.73
N GLY A 85 -7.60 12.79 13.44
CA GLY A 85 -7.72 14.17 12.97
C GLY A 85 -6.42 14.97 12.97
N GLU A 86 -5.32 14.40 13.46
CA GLU A 86 -4.01 15.05 13.45
C GLU A 86 -3.32 14.98 12.09
N LYS A 87 -2.52 16.00 11.74
CA LYS A 87 -1.71 15.96 10.52
C LYS A 87 -0.62 14.90 10.63
N CYS A 88 -0.40 14.14 9.56
CA CYS A 88 0.67 13.17 9.51
C CYS A 88 2.05 13.83 9.70
N ILE A 89 2.87 13.22 10.56
CA ILE A 89 4.19 13.70 10.94
C ILE A 89 5.29 13.31 9.94
N ASN A 90 4.96 12.40 9.00
CA ASN A 90 5.93 11.86 8.05
C ASN A 90 6.49 12.96 7.13
N ALA A 91 7.78 13.25 7.29
CA ALA A 91 8.48 14.34 6.62
C ALA A 91 8.93 13.95 5.21
N GLY A 92 9.12 14.94 4.33
CA GLY A 92 9.65 14.70 2.98
C GLY A 92 11.18 14.62 2.94
N ILE A 93 11.73 14.14 1.82
CA ILE A 93 13.18 14.12 1.53
C ILE A 93 13.43 14.19 0.02
N LYS A 94 14.67 14.45 -0.42
CA LYS A 94 15.06 14.33 -1.83
C LYS A 94 14.84 12.89 -2.32
N LEU A 95 14.24 12.75 -3.49
CA LEU A 95 13.87 11.46 -4.06
C LEU A 95 15.10 10.59 -4.31
N GLU A 96 16.20 11.18 -4.77
CA GLU A 96 17.47 10.50 -5.06
C GLU A 96 17.99 9.67 -3.87
N HIS A 97 17.81 10.13 -2.63
CA HIS A 97 18.22 9.39 -1.44
C HIS A 97 17.39 8.11 -1.28
N VAL A 98 16.08 8.19 -1.55
CA VAL A 98 15.18 7.05 -1.48
C VAL A 98 15.44 6.10 -2.64
N GLU A 99 15.64 6.60 -3.86
CA GLU A 99 15.99 5.77 -5.02
C GLU A 99 17.27 4.96 -4.78
N ARG A 100 18.32 5.59 -4.24
CA ARG A 100 19.56 4.88 -3.87
C ARG A 100 19.31 3.78 -2.83
N ASN A 101 18.50 4.06 -1.82
CA ASN A 101 18.23 3.09 -0.76
C ASN A 101 17.37 1.92 -1.27
N VAL A 102 16.38 2.18 -2.14
CA VAL A 102 15.62 1.13 -2.84
C VAL A 102 16.55 0.24 -3.66
N MET A 103 17.51 0.81 -4.40
CA MET A 103 18.49 0.01 -5.16
C MET A 103 19.36 -0.87 -4.26
N LEU A 104 19.72 -0.40 -3.05
CA LEU A 104 20.43 -1.22 -2.07
C LEU A 104 19.57 -2.39 -1.58
N HIS A 105 18.30 -2.15 -1.26
CA HIS A 105 17.36 -3.21 -0.88
C HIS A 105 17.16 -4.23 -2.01
N LEU A 106 17.09 -3.80 -3.27
CA LEU A 106 16.97 -4.70 -4.41
C LEU A 106 18.21 -5.59 -4.59
N ARG A 107 19.41 -5.08 -4.31
CA ARG A 107 20.64 -5.89 -4.33
C ARG A 107 20.66 -6.91 -3.21
N GLN A 108 20.21 -6.53 -2.01
CA GLN A 108 20.08 -7.47 -0.89
C GLN A 108 19.05 -8.56 -1.22
N TYR A 109 17.89 -8.16 -1.74
CA TYR A 109 16.85 -9.07 -2.19
C TYR A 109 17.35 -10.03 -3.29
N LYS A 110 18.18 -9.55 -4.22
CA LYS A 110 18.86 -10.41 -5.22
C LYS A 110 19.72 -11.49 -4.56
N VAL A 111 20.46 -11.16 -3.50
CA VAL A 111 21.30 -12.12 -2.77
C VAL A 111 20.41 -13.14 -2.04
N GLU A 112 19.35 -12.68 -1.37
CA GLU A 112 18.39 -13.55 -0.68
C GLU A 112 17.72 -14.53 -1.64
N LEU A 113 17.30 -14.07 -2.82
CA LEU A 113 16.70 -14.93 -3.85
C LEU A 113 17.68 -15.98 -4.38
N LYS A 114 18.97 -15.65 -4.53
CA LYS A 114 19.99 -16.62 -4.95
C LYS A 114 20.23 -17.70 -3.90
N GLN A 115 20.34 -17.31 -2.63
CA GLN A 115 20.46 -18.26 -1.53
C GLN A 115 19.23 -19.16 -1.43
N PHE A 116 18.05 -18.61 -1.70
CA PHE A 116 16.82 -19.38 -1.73
C PHE A 116 16.81 -20.41 -2.86
N LEU A 117 17.28 -20.06 -4.06
CA LEU A 117 17.44 -21.01 -5.16
C LEU A 117 18.42 -22.14 -4.82
N GLU A 118 19.58 -21.82 -4.24
CA GLU A 118 20.57 -22.83 -3.81
C GLU A 118 19.96 -23.82 -2.81
N THR A 119 19.12 -23.32 -1.89
CA THR A 119 18.43 -24.17 -0.90
C THR A 119 17.36 -25.07 -1.52
N LEU A 120 16.75 -24.64 -2.63
CA LEU A 120 15.76 -25.45 -3.37
C LEU A 120 16.44 -26.59 -4.13
N ASP A 121 17.60 -26.35 -4.75
CA ASP A 121 18.36 -27.34 -5.51
C ASP A 121 18.95 -28.46 -4.60
N ASP A 122 19.28 -28.15 -3.34
CA ASP A 122 19.86 -29.09 -2.36
C ASP A 122 18.84 -30.11 -1.78
N GLY A 123 17.61 -30.17 -2.30
CA GLY A 123 16.60 -31.13 -1.85
C GLY A 123 15.97 -30.83 -0.48
N ALA A 124 16.21 -29.63 0.08
CA ALA A 124 15.58 -29.14 1.32
C ALA A 124 14.11 -28.70 1.12
N GLY A 125 13.52 -28.92 -0.07
CA GLY A 125 12.12 -28.63 -0.37
C GLY A 125 11.12 -29.23 0.63
N SER A 126 11.47 -30.36 1.26
CA SER A 126 10.71 -30.98 2.36
C SER A 126 10.56 -30.06 3.59
N MET A 127 11.62 -29.32 3.95
CA MET A 127 11.58 -28.39 5.09
C MET A 127 10.78 -27.13 4.76
N LEU A 128 10.82 -26.70 3.49
CA LEU A 128 10.05 -25.56 3.00
C LEU A 128 8.55 -25.89 2.94
N GLU A 129 8.18 -27.07 2.44
CA GLU A 129 6.81 -27.57 2.50
C GLU A 129 6.30 -27.67 3.94
N ALA A 130 7.16 -28.10 4.87
CA ALA A 130 6.81 -28.17 6.29
C ALA A 130 6.57 -26.77 6.89
N ASP A 131 7.36 -25.76 6.53
CA ASP A 131 7.15 -24.37 6.97
C ASP A 131 5.88 -23.77 6.36
N GLN A 132 5.62 -23.99 5.07
CA GLN A 132 4.38 -23.57 4.41
C GLN A 132 3.15 -24.22 5.05
N LYS A 133 3.21 -25.52 5.36
CA LYS A 133 2.16 -26.23 6.12
C LYS A 133 1.98 -25.66 7.52
N GLN A 134 3.05 -25.35 8.25
CA GLN A 134 2.94 -24.71 9.57
C GLN A 134 2.30 -23.33 9.48
N ARG A 135 2.65 -22.53 8.48
CA ARG A 135 2.09 -21.20 8.25
C ARG A 135 0.59 -21.27 7.94
N LEU A 136 0.18 -22.28 7.18
CA LEU A 136 -1.22 -22.57 6.87
C LEU A 136 -2.00 -22.93 8.15
N ILE A 137 -1.45 -23.81 9.00
CA ILE A 137 -2.04 -24.16 10.30
C ILE A 137 -2.18 -22.91 11.20
N ARG A 138 -1.20 -22.01 11.20
CA ARG A 138 -1.29 -20.75 11.97
C ARG A 138 -2.41 -19.86 11.45
N LEU A 139 -2.52 -19.67 10.14
CA LEU A 139 -3.61 -18.91 9.52
C LEU A 139 -4.99 -19.51 9.84
N GLU A 140 -5.13 -20.84 9.79
CA GLU A 140 -6.38 -21.53 10.18
C GLU A 140 -6.74 -21.30 11.65
N ASN A 141 -5.76 -21.33 12.54
CA ASN A 141 -5.97 -21.05 13.96
C ASN A 141 -6.36 -19.58 14.19
N GLU A 142 -5.76 -18.63 13.47
CA GLU A 142 -6.14 -17.22 13.54
C GLU A 142 -7.56 -16.97 13.01
N ILE A 143 -7.96 -17.63 11.90
CA ILE A 143 -9.33 -17.57 11.39
C ILE A 143 -10.30 -18.08 12.45
N LYS A 144 -10.05 -19.26 13.02
CA LYS A 144 -10.89 -19.84 14.10
C LYS A 144 -11.02 -18.90 15.30
N GLN A 145 -9.93 -18.26 15.71
CA GLN A 145 -9.97 -17.28 16.80
C GLN A 145 -10.85 -16.07 16.46
N VAL A 146 -10.77 -15.55 15.24
CA VAL A 146 -11.60 -14.42 14.79
C VAL A 146 -13.08 -14.83 14.67
N GLU A 147 -13.37 -16.04 14.21
CA GLU A 147 -14.73 -16.59 14.19
C GLU A 147 -15.30 -16.75 15.60
N GLU A 148 -14.51 -17.24 16.55
CA GLU A 148 -14.90 -17.40 17.95
C GLU A 148 -15.13 -16.03 18.62
N GLN A 149 -14.28 -15.04 18.34
CA GLN A 149 -14.51 -13.66 18.76
C GLN A 149 -15.83 -13.10 18.21
N ASN A 150 -16.19 -13.46 16.97
CA ASN A 150 -17.44 -13.01 16.35
C ASN A 150 -18.66 -13.70 17.00
N LYS A 151 -18.57 -14.99 17.34
CA LYS A 151 -19.61 -15.71 18.10
C LYS A 151 -19.80 -15.11 19.49
N ASN A 152 -18.71 -14.87 20.21
CA ASN A 152 -18.74 -14.24 21.53
C ASN A 152 -19.33 -12.82 21.47
N LEU A 153 -19.03 -12.06 20.41
CA LEU A 153 -19.63 -10.74 20.20
C LEU A 153 -21.15 -10.82 20.03
N ILE A 154 -21.66 -11.85 19.35
CA ILE A 154 -23.11 -12.09 19.19
C ILE A 154 -23.75 -12.44 20.54
N GLU A 155 -23.12 -13.30 21.33
CA GLU A 155 -23.60 -13.65 22.68
C GLU A 155 -23.62 -12.43 23.62
N LEU A 156 -22.57 -11.61 23.57
CA LEU A 156 -22.49 -10.36 24.34
C LEU A 156 -23.49 -9.30 23.86
N ALA A 157 -23.85 -9.30 22.58
CA ALA A 157 -24.93 -8.46 22.06
C ALA A 157 -26.30 -8.89 22.62
N LEU A 158 -26.55 -10.19 22.72
CA LEU A 158 -27.80 -10.74 23.27
C LEU A 158 -27.98 -10.43 24.76
N THR A 159 -26.88 -10.31 25.51
CA THR A 159 -26.89 -9.92 26.93
C THR A 159 -27.05 -8.42 27.17
N GLY A 160 -27.03 -7.59 26.10
CA GLY A 160 -27.32 -6.16 26.18
C GLY A 160 -26.20 -5.29 26.76
N ILE A 161 -24.97 -5.81 26.83
CA ILE A 161 -23.82 -5.12 27.45
C ILE A 161 -23.26 -4.01 26.54
N PHE A 162 -23.48 -4.09 25.22
CA PHE A 162 -22.94 -3.15 24.24
C PHE A 162 -24.02 -2.29 23.58
N THR A 163 -23.65 -1.08 23.20
CA THR A 163 -24.50 -0.24 22.33
C THR A 163 -24.49 -0.74 20.89
N HIS A 164 -25.54 -0.43 20.14
CA HIS A 164 -25.69 -0.89 18.75
C HIS A 164 -24.55 -0.39 17.84
N ASP A 165 -24.03 0.81 18.07
CA ASP A 165 -22.96 1.40 17.26
C ASP A 165 -21.59 0.77 17.55
N GLU A 166 -21.29 0.48 18.83
CA GLU A 166 -20.06 -0.23 19.23
C GLU A 166 -20.03 -1.67 18.68
N LEU A 167 -21.19 -2.34 18.66
CA LEU A 167 -21.34 -3.67 18.06
C LEU A 167 -21.09 -3.63 16.55
N LYS A 168 -21.62 -2.61 15.87
CA LYS A 168 -21.48 -2.46 14.42
C LYS A 168 -20.02 -2.23 14.02
N GLU A 169 -19.30 -1.36 14.75
CA GLU A 169 -17.89 -1.08 14.49
C GLU A 169 -17.01 -2.31 14.74
N LYS A 170 -17.18 -2.99 15.89
CA LYS A 170 -16.43 -4.21 16.19
C LYS A 170 -16.72 -5.34 15.20
N LYS A 171 -17.98 -5.51 14.81
CA LYS A 171 -18.37 -6.52 13.81
C LYS A 171 -17.73 -6.23 12.46
N GLN A 172 -17.74 -4.97 12.01
CA GLN A 172 -17.06 -4.60 10.76
C GLN A 172 -15.55 -4.86 10.81
N GLY A 173 -14.88 -4.52 11.92
CA GLY A 173 -13.45 -4.81 12.09
C GLY A 173 -13.13 -6.30 12.04
N LEU A 174 -13.91 -7.13 12.75
CA LEU A 174 -13.74 -8.59 12.72
C LEU A 174 -14.03 -9.18 11.34
N THR A 175 -15.08 -8.71 10.64
CA THR A 175 -15.39 -9.17 9.27
C THR A 175 -14.29 -8.79 8.28
N GLN A 176 -13.74 -7.58 8.34
CA GLN A 176 -12.63 -7.17 7.47
C GLN A 176 -11.37 -7.99 7.74
N LYS A 177 -11.08 -8.28 9.02
CA LYS A 177 -9.96 -9.15 9.41
C LYS A 177 -10.15 -10.58 8.92
N LEU A 178 -11.37 -11.12 9.03
CA LEU A 178 -11.72 -12.45 8.54
C LEU A 178 -11.50 -12.56 7.02
N VAL A 179 -12.07 -11.63 6.24
CA VAL A 179 -11.91 -11.59 4.78
C VAL A 179 -10.43 -11.46 4.38
N TYR A 180 -9.64 -10.69 5.13
CA TYR A 180 -8.20 -10.59 4.90
C TYR A 180 -7.48 -11.92 5.15
N LEU A 181 -7.75 -12.58 6.28
CA LEU A 181 -7.12 -13.86 6.65
C LEU A 181 -7.53 -15.00 5.71
N GLU A 182 -8.81 -15.08 5.35
CA GLU A 182 -9.33 -16.05 4.36
C GLU A 182 -8.64 -15.88 3.01
N LYS A 183 -8.48 -14.64 2.54
CA LYS A 183 -7.75 -14.36 1.30
C LYS A 183 -6.27 -14.74 1.38
N GLN A 184 -5.62 -14.56 2.53
CA GLN A 184 -4.24 -15.02 2.72
C GLN A 184 -4.15 -16.55 2.71
N HIS A 185 -5.13 -17.23 3.30
CA HIS A 185 -5.22 -18.69 3.32
C HIS A 185 -5.48 -19.26 1.92
N GLU A 186 -6.42 -18.70 1.15
CA GLU A 186 -6.68 -19.09 -0.23
C GLU A 186 -5.45 -18.91 -1.14
N ASN A 187 -4.76 -17.78 -1.01
CA ASN A 187 -3.53 -17.53 -1.77
C ASN A 187 -2.44 -18.55 -1.42
N LEU A 188 -2.22 -18.82 -0.12
CA LEU A 188 -1.21 -19.79 0.31
C LEU A 188 -1.56 -21.21 -0.16
N LEU A 189 -2.83 -21.60 -0.14
CA LEU A 189 -3.30 -22.88 -0.69
C LEU A 189 -3.11 -22.95 -2.21
N TYR A 190 -3.40 -21.87 -2.93
CA TYR A 190 -3.15 -21.77 -4.36
C TYR A 190 -1.66 -21.94 -4.68
N ASP A 191 -0.79 -21.24 -3.93
CA ASP A 191 0.66 -21.30 -4.09
C ASP A 191 1.25 -22.67 -3.73
N MET A 192 0.58 -23.43 -2.85
CA MET A 192 0.97 -24.80 -2.49
C MET A 192 0.47 -25.85 -3.49
N ASN A 193 -0.73 -25.68 -4.04
CA ASN A 193 -1.35 -26.67 -4.92
C ASN A 193 -0.98 -26.49 -6.41
N ASN A 194 -0.68 -25.27 -6.84
CA ASN A 194 -0.51 -24.94 -8.27
C ASN A 194 0.92 -24.54 -8.66
N MET A 195 1.85 -24.40 -7.71
CA MET A 195 3.24 -24.11 -8.04
C MET A 195 4.12 -25.33 -7.73
N SER A 196 4.61 -25.99 -8.78
CA SER A 196 5.74 -26.91 -8.65
C SER A 196 6.96 -26.16 -8.09
N VAL A 197 7.90 -26.88 -7.49
CA VAL A 197 9.22 -26.33 -7.13
C VAL A 197 9.88 -25.71 -8.37
N GLU A 198 9.67 -26.32 -9.53
CA GLU A 198 10.14 -25.84 -10.84
C GLU A 198 9.48 -24.50 -11.22
N ASP A 199 8.19 -24.30 -10.96
CA ASP A 199 7.49 -23.04 -11.25
C ASP A 199 7.98 -21.90 -10.31
N LYS A 200 8.26 -22.23 -9.04
CA LYS A 200 8.88 -21.30 -8.09
C LYS A 200 10.26 -20.87 -8.56
N GLN A 201 11.07 -21.82 -9.04
CA GLN A 201 12.40 -21.57 -9.59
C GLN A 201 12.32 -20.65 -10.81
N ILE A 202 11.43 -20.93 -11.77
CA ILE A 202 11.19 -20.08 -12.95
C ILE A 202 10.77 -18.66 -12.54
N GLN A 203 9.89 -18.51 -11.55
CA GLN A 203 9.45 -17.19 -11.07
C GLN A 203 10.59 -16.41 -10.41
N ILE A 204 11.42 -17.07 -9.61
CA ILE A 204 12.57 -16.44 -8.95
C ILE A 204 13.62 -16.04 -9.99
N GLU A 205 13.95 -16.91 -10.94
CA GLU A 205 14.85 -16.60 -12.05
C GLU A 205 14.32 -15.43 -12.90
N GLY A 206 13.02 -15.42 -13.19
CA GLY A 206 12.36 -14.30 -13.86
C GLY A 206 12.45 -12.99 -13.06
N THR A 207 12.42 -13.05 -11.74
CA THR A 207 12.59 -11.88 -10.87
C THR A 207 14.05 -11.42 -10.83
N LEU A 208 15.01 -12.35 -10.79
CA LEU A 208 16.44 -12.06 -10.86
C LEU A 208 16.83 -11.36 -12.17
N SER A 209 16.30 -11.83 -13.31
CA SER A 209 16.58 -11.21 -14.62
C SER A 209 16.02 -9.78 -14.72
N LYS A 210 14.87 -9.52 -14.08
CA LYS A 210 14.30 -8.16 -13.97
C LYS A 210 15.19 -7.25 -13.14
N ILE A 211 15.71 -7.72 -12.01
CA ILE A 211 16.65 -6.96 -11.17
C ILE A 211 17.91 -6.61 -11.95
N GLU A 212 18.46 -7.55 -12.72
CA GLU A 212 19.63 -7.31 -13.57
C GLU A 212 19.35 -6.28 -14.68
N THR A 213 18.15 -6.34 -15.27
CA THR A 213 17.72 -5.36 -16.26
C THR A 213 17.63 -3.94 -15.68
N ILE A 214 17.24 -3.81 -14.40
CA ILE A 214 17.19 -2.52 -13.69
C ILE A 214 18.60 -1.95 -13.52
N GLU A 215 19.62 -2.77 -13.25
CA GLU A 215 21.00 -2.30 -13.08
C GLU A 215 21.62 -1.77 -14.38
N ILE A 216 21.17 -2.24 -15.54
CA ILE A 216 21.70 -1.88 -16.86
C ILE A 216 20.98 -0.65 -17.45
N LYS A 217 19.68 -0.50 -17.19
CA LYS A 217 18.86 0.55 -17.85
C LYS A 217 18.84 1.84 -17.03
N ASN A 218 19.11 2.98 -17.69
CA ASN A 218 19.07 4.31 -17.07
C ASN A 218 17.78 5.11 -17.36
N ASN A 219 16.78 4.53 -18.05
CA ASN A 219 15.53 5.24 -18.35
C ASN A 219 14.50 5.13 -17.21
N PRO A 220 14.10 6.24 -16.55
CA PRO A 220 13.17 6.22 -15.42
C PRO A 220 11.80 5.57 -15.70
N GLU A 221 11.30 5.65 -16.93
CA GLU A 221 10.00 5.07 -17.30
C GLU A 221 10.06 3.54 -17.34
N ILE A 222 11.10 3.01 -17.98
CA ILE A 222 11.32 1.57 -18.07
C ILE A 222 11.60 1.02 -16.68
N LEU A 223 12.42 1.71 -15.88
CA LEU A 223 12.68 1.33 -14.50
C LEU A 223 11.39 1.30 -13.67
N ASN A 224 10.54 2.32 -13.76
CA ASN A 224 9.27 2.34 -13.03
C ASN A 224 8.35 1.19 -13.44
N HIS A 225 8.27 0.89 -14.73
CA HIS A 225 7.46 -0.20 -15.23
C HIS A 225 7.96 -1.54 -14.69
N THR A 226 9.28 -1.82 -14.80
CA THR A 226 9.87 -3.05 -14.27
C THR A 226 9.64 -3.17 -12.76
N LEU A 227 9.86 -2.11 -12.00
CA LEU A 227 9.65 -2.11 -10.54
C LEU A 227 8.20 -2.41 -10.17
N LYS A 228 7.23 -1.86 -10.91
CA LYS A 228 5.80 -2.14 -10.68
C LYS A 228 5.40 -3.60 -10.95
N THR A 229 6.22 -4.39 -11.64
CA THR A 229 5.96 -5.83 -11.84
C THR A 229 6.43 -6.70 -10.67
N MET A 230 7.27 -6.17 -9.78
CA MET A 230 7.90 -6.93 -8.69
C MET A 230 7.63 -6.33 -7.30
N ILE A 231 7.41 -5.02 -7.22
CA ILE A 231 7.11 -4.30 -5.98
C ILE A 231 5.64 -3.88 -6.01
N LYS A 232 4.91 -4.28 -4.98
CA LYS A 232 3.54 -3.85 -4.75
C LYS A 232 3.49 -2.47 -4.12
N LYS A 233 4.25 -2.25 -3.03
CA LYS A 233 4.32 -0.96 -2.32
C LYS A 233 5.66 -0.77 -1.62
N ILE A 234 6.07 0.49 -1.47
CA ILE A 234 7.23 0.93 -0.69
C ILE A 234 6.72 1.83 0.42
N TYR A 235 6.68 1.34 1.66
CA TYR A 235 6.34 2.13 2.83
C TYR A 235 7.55 2.96 3.26
N TYR A 236 7.38 4.26 3.27
CA TYR A 236 8.37 5.26 3.62
C TYR A 236 8.03 5.90 4.95
N SER A 237 9.00 5.92 5.87
CA SER A 237 8.91 6.57 7.18
C SER A 237 10.05 7.55 7.38
N ARG A 238 9.73 8.79 7.78
CA ARG A 238 10.69 9.79 8.22
C ARG A 238 10.06 10.68 9.29
N VAL A 239 10.20 10.26 10.54
CA VAL A 239 9.66 10.97 11.70
C VAL A 239 10.77 11.78 12.37
N ILE A 240 10.77 13.10 12.15
CA ILE A 240 11.77 14.01 12.72
C ILE A 240 11.28 14.49 14.10
N PRO A 241 12.12 14.41 15.15
CA PRO A 241 11.81 14.92 16.49
C PRO A 241 11.43 16.41 16.49
N LYS A 242 10.56 16.80 17.43
CA LYS A 242 10.03 18.17 17.50
C LYS A 242 11.14 19.20 17.71
N GLU A 243 12.18 18.87 18.46
CA GLU A 243 13.32 19.76 18.74
C GLU A 243 14.08 20.10 17.45
N LEU A 244 14.26 19.12 16.57
CA LEU A 244 14.93 19.30 15.27
C LEU A 244 14.04 20.00 14.25
N LEU A 245 12.71 19.87 14.36
CA LEU A 245 11.77 20.57 13.46
C LEU A 245 11.77 22.09 13.65
N VAL A 246 12.14 22.59 14.83
CA VAL A 246 12.29 24.04 15.10
C VAL A 246 13.51 24.62 14.38
N ARG A 247 14.56 23.81 14.18
CA ARG A 247 15.81 24.25 13.52
C ARG A 247 15.58 24.54 12.03
N SER A 248 16.40 25.39 11.44
CA SER A 248 16.33 25.71 9.99
C SER A 248 16.41 24.45 9.11
N THR A 249 15.71 24.44 7.97
CA THR A 249 15.82 23.36 6.95
C THR A 249 17.21 23.26 6.33
N ARG A 250 18.07 24.27 6.53
CA ARG A 250 19.49 24.25 6.13
C ARG A 250 20.39 23.54 7.13
N CYS A 251 19.92 23.27 8.36
CA CYS A 251 20.66 22.50 9.36
C CYS A 251 20.89 21.08 8.84
N GLU A 252 22.15 20.63 8.85
CA GLU A 252 22.54 19.34 8.28
C GLU A 252 21.86 18.16 8.99
N GLU A 253 21.78 18.20 10.31
CA GLU A 253 21.11 17.17 11.13
C GLU A 253 19.64 17.01 10.73
N ARG A 254 18.91 18.12 10.56
CA ARG A 254 17.50 18.08 10.13
C ARG A 254 17.38 17.63 8.67
N LYS A 255 18.27 18.12 7.81
CA LYS A 255 18.23 17.87 6.37
C LYS A 255 18.51 16.40 6.04
N ASN A 256 19.49 15.81 6.73
CA ASN A 256 19.94 14.44 6.52
C ASN A 256 19.37 13.45 7.55
N TYR A 257 18.42 13.89 8.39
CA TYR A 257 17.75 13.01 9.36
C TYR A 257 17.28 11.71 8.68
N PRO A 258 17.59 10.54 9.26
CA PRO A 258 17.38 9.25 8.62
C PRO A 258 15.91 8.98 8.28
N PHE A 259 15.71 8.08 7.34
CA PHE A 259 14.42 7.56 6.95
C PHE A 259 14.51 6.04 6.84
N GLU A 260 13.36 5.39 6.93
CA GLU A 260 13.23 3.94 6.85
C GLU A 260 12.35 3.57 5.65
N LEU A 261 12.69 2.47 5.00
CA LEU A 261 11.93 1.87 3.91
C LEU A 261 11.55 0.43 4.28
N MET A 262 10.31 0.08 3.99
CA MET A 262 9.83 -1.30 3.98
C MET A 262 9.22 -1.56 2.61
N ILE A 263 9.74 -2.56 1.90
CA ILE A 263 9.32 -2.90 0.54
C ILE A 263 8.44 -4.16 0.61
N GLU A 264 7.21 -4.04 0.11
CA GLU A 264 6.27 -5.13 -0.08
C GLU A 264 6.39 -5.62 -1.53
N TYR A 265 6.96 -6.81 -1.73
CA TYR A 265 7.05 -7.48 -3.03
C TYR A 265 5.75 -8.24 -3.36
N PHE A 266 5.56 -8.61 -4.63
CA PHE A 266 4.48 -9.51 -5.05
C PHE A 266 4.75 -10.96 -4.69
#